data_AF-A0A0M4DPH7-F1
#
_entry.id   AF-A0A0M4DPH7-F1
#
_cell.length_a   1.000
_cell.length_b   1.000
_cell.length_c   1.000
_cell.angle_alpha   90.00
_cell.angle_beta   90.00
_cell.angle_gamma   90.00
#
_symmetry.space_group_name_H-M   'P 1'
#
loop_
_entity.id
_entity.type
_entity.pdbx_description
1 polymer ?
#
loop_
_entity_poly.entity_id
_entity_poly.type
_entity_poly.pdbx_seq_one_letter_code
_entity_poly.pdbx_strand_id
1 'polypeptide(L)'
;MSDSPLVTEALALARSSVAPGPGFPAGPANVPPRGEALPVPACLDRILRLSLAGGRLRPAPSAGALHPVDTYLLLGSGCGLPPGVYAYHPARHRLHRHGPAPEPAPAGAFAVLGVTARRTVSHYGHRGWPLVLLDAGHAAAALALSGAHAVCLDADGGLLSAAAGGVPVALAAVQLLPGDHGALGRWAESRNSSPQSPSPGAGAEEAPECLRTALRVLGELADSGGGYGTWHPVAGRRPDDSVLLSRRSAAPGFHGMPSNAVLARILAAAETASPAGPRWSLAVGGPRPGLLTSRPPGGSAAGGGGFGASAAYEGPVPGDGTATLHRPASGDVLPTLAHWAARQGWIAQAGAVLLAYGCPAGASAAQIRHDHLAAGYGIGHAQAAATAAGVPSRPVGSWQGADLGAALGGPAGQDWVIHGLALGRTPAVDRTPRPTTGRRTGPATGRTNGPAAGSTTTTATGRGVGAATVPHAGAAADAGTGRSAGTATGRETPAAPGPAPRPATGRETPAAPRPATGPATGPATGPATGREAGTATRSAPRPATGRTIQGDEPS
;
A
#
# COMPACT_ATOMS: atom_id res chain seq x y z
N MET A 1 9.82 8.70 -26.82
CA MET A 1 8.96 7.69 -26.17
C MET A 1 7.52 8.10 -26.45
N SER A 2 6.63 7.17 -26.79
CA SER A 2 5.23 7.52 -27.06
C SER A 2 4.46 7.65 -25.76
N ASP A 3 3.59 8.66 -25.67
CA ASP A 3 2.57 8.68 -24.62
C ASP A 3 1.59 7.52 -24.84
N SER A 4 1.26 6.80 -23.76
CA SER A 4 0.20 5.79 -23.79
C SER A 4 -1.12 6.44 -23.39
N PRO A 5 -2.13 6.48 -24.28
CA PRO A 5 -3.45 6.96 -23.90
C PRO A 5 -4.08 6.06 -22.83
N LEU A 6 -3.82 4.75 -22.86
CA LEU A 6 -4.34 3.80 -21.88
C LEU A 6 -3.86 4.12 -20.45
N VAL A 7 -2.56 4.39 -20.28
CA VAL A 7 -1.99 4.73 -18.97
C VAL A 7 -2.51 6.09 -18.48
N THR A 8 -2.57 7.09 -19.36
CA THR A 8 -3.06 8.43 -19.06
C THR A 8 -4.54 8.42 -18.63
N GLU A 9 -5.40 7.76 -19.40
CA GLU A 9 -6.83 7.59 -19.08
C GLU A 9 -7.03 6.79 -17.77
N ALA A 10 -6.26 5.71 -17.57
CA ALA A 10 -6.34 4.91 -16.35
C ALA A 10 -5.88 5.68 -15.11
N LEU A 11 -4.94 6.62 -15.22
CA LEU A 11 -4.49 7.50 -14.14
C LEU A 11 -5.52 8.60 -13.84
N ALA A 12 -6.08 9.23 -14.89
CA ALA A 12 -7.18 10.19 -14.74
C ALA A 12 -8.39 9.53 -14.05
N LEU A 13 -8.77 8.32 -14.47
CA LEU A 13 -9.86 7.56 -13.84
C LEU A 13 -9.52 7.15 -12.39
N ALA A 14 -8.29 6.72 -12.09
CA ALA A 14 -7.84 6.39 -10.74
C ALA A 14 -7.87 7.60 -9.77
N ARG A 15 -7.59 8.82 -10.28
CA ARG A 15 -7.67 10.10 -9.56
C ARG A 15 -9.07 10.72 -9.52
N SER A 16 -10.03 10.19 -10.27
CA SER A 16 -11.39 10.73 -10.36
C SER A 16 -12.24 10.38 -9.13
N SER A 17 -13.29 11.19 -8.89
CA SER A 17 -14.30 10.92 -7.87
C SER A 17 -15.19 9.70 -8.19
N VAL A 18 -15.14 9.16 -9.41
CA VAL A 18 -15.95 8.03 -9.88
C VAL A 18 -15.79 6.83 -8.94
N ALA A 19 -16.92 6.29 -8.47
CA ALA A 19 -16.93 5.13 -7.59
C ALA A 19 -16.35 3.89 -8.31
N PRO A 20 -15.50 3.08 -7.66
CA PRO A 20 -15.11 1.78 -8.20
C PRO A 20 -16.34 0.91 -8.48
N GLY A 21 -16.25 0.09 -9.53
CA GLY A 21 -17.23 -0.96 -9.79
C GLY A 21 -17.32 -1.98 -8.65
N PRO A 22 -18.35 -2.85 -8.63
CA PRO A 22 -18.53 -3.83 -7.58
C PRO A 22 -17.32 -4.76 -7.47
N GLY A 23 -16.95 -5.11 -6.23
CA GLY A 23 -15.87 -6.05 -5.97
C GLY A 23 -16.18 -7.44 -6.51
N PHE A 24 -15.14 -8.15 -6.95
CA PHE A 24 -15.22 -9.48 -7.54
C PHE A 24 -14.31 -10.48 -6.80
N PRO A 25 -14.33 -11.80 -7.11
CA PRO A 25 -13.47 -12.75 -6.42
C PRO A 25 -11.97 -12.48 -6.67
N ALA A 26 -11.24 -12.16 -5.58
CA ALA A 26 -9.79 -11.94 -5.55
C ALA A 26 -8.96 -13.13 -6.04
N GLY A 27 -9.57 -14.32 -6.10
CA GLY A 27 -8.89 -15.59 -6.32
C GLY A 27 -8.29 -16.15 -5.01
N PRO A 28 -7.65 -17.33 -5.08
CA PRO A 28 -6.96 -17.93 -3.94
C PRO A 28 -5.80 -17.05 -3.45
N ALA A 29 -5.89 -16.55 -2.22
CA ALA A 29 -4.92 -15.62 -1.63
C ALA A 29 -3.51 -16.19 -1.43
N ASN A 30 -3.37 -17.52 -1.37
CA ASN A 30 -2.09 -18.24 -1.38
C ASN A 30 -2.29 -19.55 -2.16
N VAL A 31 -2.00 -19.56 -3.47
CA VAL A 31 -1.68 -20.83 -4.15
C VAL A 31 -0.21 -21.08 -3.84
N PRO A 32 0.16 -22.10 -3.04
CA PRO A 32 1.57 -22.45 -2.92
C PRO A 32 2.07 -22.90 -4.30
N PRO A 33 3.26 -22.43 -4.74
CA PRO A 33 3.88 -22.93 -5.97
C PRO A 33 4.01 -24.46 -5.91
N ARG A 34 3.82 -25.13 -7.05
CA ARG A 34 3.92 -26.60 -7.11
C ARG A 34 5.36 -27.02 -6.80
N GLY A 35 5.51 -28.04 -5.95
CA GLY A 35 6.82 -28.58 -5.56
C GLY A 35 7.08 -28.50 -4.05
N GLU A 36 8.25 -28.99 -3.66
CA GLU A 36 8.68 -29.10 -2.26
C GLU A 36 8.76 -27.73 -1.55
N ALA A 37 8.42 -27.71 -0.26
CA ALA A 37 8.43 -26.52 0.60
C ALA A 37 9.73 -26.46 1.42
N LEU A 38 10.78 -25.95 0.80
CA LEU A 38 12.14 -25.87 1.34
C LEU A 38 12.26 -24.80 2.46
N PRO A 39 13.17 -24.99 3.44
CA PRO A 39 13.45 -23.97 4.44
C PRO A 39 14.07 -22.72 3.81
N VAL A 40 13.94 -21.58 4.50
CA VAL A 40 14.67 -20.35 4.14
C VAL A 40 16.11 -20.47 4.63
N PRO A 41 17.13 -20.17 3.80
CA PRO A 41 18.55 -20.17 4.23
C PRO A 41 18.82 -19.20 5.38
N ALA A 42 19.73 -19.56 6.29
CA ALA A 42 20.08 -18.75 7.46
C ALA A 42 20.57 -17.33 7.11
N CYS A 43 21.23 -17.16 5.96
CA CYS A 43 21.67 -15.84 5.45
C CYS A 43 20.54 -14.93 4.96
N LEU A 44 19.33 -15.47 4.71
CA LEU A 44 18.15 -14.74 4.24
C LEU A 44 17.02 -14.68 5.28
N ASP A 45 17.02 -15.61 6.24
CA ASP A 45 16.01 -15.80 7.29
C ASP A 45 15.61 -14.47 7.96
N ARG A 46 16.56 -13.77 8.60
CA ARG A 46 16.28 -12.51 9.29
C ARG A 46 15.69 -11.44 8.35
N ILE A 47 16.26 -11.28 7.14
CA ILE A 47 15.77 -10.28 6.18
C ILE A 47 14.32 -10.58 5.82
N LEU A 48 14.00 -11.83 5.48
CA LEU A 48 12.65 -12.22 5.04
C LEU A 48 11.62 -12.30 6.19
N ARG A 49 12.06 -12.56 7.43
CA ARG A 49 11.20 -12.49 8.64
C ARG A 49 10.78 -11.06 8.99
N LEU A 50 11.72 -10.12 8.97
CA LEU A 50 11.47 -8.73 9.39
C LEU A 50 10.78 -7.87 8.31
N SER A 51 10.75 -8.34 7.06
CA SER A 51 10.18 -7.61 5.92
C SER A 51 8.81 -8.14 5.48
N LEU A 52 8.76 -9.42 5.09
CA LEU A 52 7.68 -9.98 4.27
C LEU A 52 6.93 -11.12 4.94
N ALA A 53 7.53 -11.84 5.89
CA ALA A 53 6.87 -12.98 6.56
C ALA A 53 5.55 -12.57 7.24
N GLY A 54 4.57 -13.46 7.20
CA GLY A 54 3.27 -13.27 7.84
C GLY A 54 2.08 -13.68 6.99
N GLY A 55 0.95 -13.90 7.68
CA GLY A 55 -0.33 -14.24 7.06
C GLY A 55 -1.08 -12.99 6.60
N ARG A 56 -2.22 -12.70 7.25
CA ARG A 56 -3.05 -11.51 6.97
C ARG A 56 -2.30 -10.20 7.26
N LEU A 57 -1.52 -10.16 8.33
CA LEU A 57 -0.64 -9.03 8.64
C LEU A 57 0.81 -9.46 8.40
N ARG A 58 1.61 -8.52 7.87
CA ARG A 58 3.04 -8.62 7.56
C ARG A 58 3.72 -7.31 8.02
N PRO A 59 5.06 -7.25 8.16
CA PRO A 59 5.77 -6.00 8.47
C PRO A 59 5.62 -4.96 7.34
N ALA A 60 5.66 -5.40 6.08
CA ALA A 60 5.22 -4.60 4.94
C ALA A 60 3.68 -4.36 5.01
N PRO A 61 3.21 -3.10 5.03
CA PRO A 61 1.79 -2.80 4.89
C PRO A 61 1.33 -3.06 3.45
N SER A 62 0.02 -3.27 3.28
CA SER A 62 -0.62 -3.43 1.98
C SER A 62 -2.04 -2.85 2.01
N ALA A 63 -2.50 -2.29 0.88
CA ALA A 63 -3.86 -1.83 0.70
C ALA A 63 -4.87 -2.95 1.02
N GLY A 64 -5.77 -2.70 1.98
CA GLY A 64 -6.75 -3.69 2.47
C GLY A 64 -6.14 -4.93 3.16
N ALA A 65 -4.82 -4.98 3.33
CA ALA A 65 -4.05 -6.19 3.64
C ALA A 65 -4.26 -7.32 2.60
N LEU A 66 -4.35 -6.96 1.32
CA LEU A 66 -4.62 -7.86 0.19
C LEU A 66 -3.34 -8.49 -0.39
N HIS A 67 -2.18 -7.87 -0.13
CA HIS A 67 -0.84 -8.34 -0.46
C HIS A 67 -0.67 -8.75 -1.94
N PRO A 68 -0.77 -7.81 -2.89
CA PRO A 68 -0.61 -8.09 -4.32
C PRO A 68 0.81 -8.51 -4.69
N VAL A 69 1.81 -8.14 -3.89
CA VAL A 69 3.22 -8.43 -4.14
C VAL A 69 3.55 -9.88 -3.79
N ASP A 70 4.14 -10.56 -4.76
CA ASP A 70 4.77 -11.87 -4.65
C ASP A 70 6.30 -11.72 -4.81
N THR A 71 7.09 -12.64 -4.25
CA THR A 71 8.54 -12.46 -4.16
C THR A 71 9.27 -13.69 -4.68
N TYR A 72 10.13 -13.48 -5.67
CA TYR A 72 10.90 -14.51 -6.35
C TYR A 72 12.38 -14.27 -6.06
N LEU A 73 13.02 -15.22 -5.40
CA LEU A 73 14.42 -15.14 -5.01
C LEU A 73 15.29 -15.76 -6.10
N LEU A 74 16.23 -14.99 -6.63
CA LEU A 74 17.30 -15.47 -7.50
C LEU A 74 18.46 -15.85 -6.58
N LEU A 75 18.65 -17.14 -6.31
CA LEU A 75 19.67 -17.63 -5.38
C LEU A 75 20.89 -18.10 -6.15
N GLY A 76 22.00 -17.40 -5.95
CA GLY A 76 23.29 -17.74 -6.52
C GLY A 76 24.05 -18.82 -5.75
N SER A 77 25.27 -19.08 -6.18
CA SER A 77 26.24 -19.91 -5.47
C SER A 77 26.47 -19.40 -4.02
N GLY A 78 26.69 -20.33 -3.10
CA GLY A 78 26.92 -20.03 -1.66
C GLY A 78 25.67 -19.68 -0.84
N CYS A 79 24.47 -19.57 -1.43
CA CYS A 79 23.26 -19.10 -0.74
C CYS A 79 22.55 -20.12 0.19
N GLY A 80 23.22 -21.21 0.58
CA GLY A 80 22.66 -22.24 1.49
C GLY A 80 21.57 -23.14 0.89
N LEU A 81 21.26 -22.99 -0.40
CA LEU A 81 20.47 -23.88 -1.24
C LEU A 81 21.18 -24.05 -2.59
N PRO A 82 20.83 -25.07 -3.40
CA PRO A 82 21.26 -25.15 -4.79
C PRO A 82 20.87 -23.87 -5.57
N PRO A 83 21.67 -23.42 -6.55
CA PRO A 83 21.32 -22.25 -7.34
C PRO A 83 19.99 -22.41 -8.09
N GLY A 84 19.22 -21.32 -8.17
CA GLY A 84 17.98 -21.27 -8.94
C GLY A 84 17.03 -20.16 -8.54
N VAL A 85 15.88 -20.12 -9.21
CA VAL A 85 14.77 -19.22 -8.88
C VAL A 85 13.83 -19.90 -7.89
N TYR A 86 13.47 -19.20 -6.81
CA TYR A 86 12.63 -19.72 -5.72
C TYR A 86 11.49 -18.75 -5.39
N ALA A 87 10.24 -19.18 -5.50
CA ALA A 87 9.09 -18.41 -5.07
C ALA A 87 8.93 -18.51 -3.53
N TYR A 88 8.89 -17.37 -2.85
CA TYR A 88 8.78 -17.28 -1.39
C TYR A 88 7.32 -17.28 -0.93
N HIS A 89 7.00 -18.15 0.04
CA HIS A 89 5.68 -18.26 0.64
C HIS A 89 5.64 -17.56 2.01
N PRO A 90 5.06 -16.34 2.13
CA PRO A 90 5.28 -15.50 3.31
C PRO A 90 4.60 -15.99 4.58
N ALA A 91 3.41 -16.60 4.45
CA ALA A 91 2.64 -17.09 5.60
C ALA A 91 3.22 -18.36 6.23
N ARG A 92 4.00 -19.16 5.47
CA ARG A 92 4.68 -20.37 5.97
C ARG A 92 6.18 -20.15 6.21
N HIS A 93 6.74 -19.04 5.73
CA HIS A 93 8.18 -18.77 5.69
C HIS A 93 8.96 -19.95 5.08
N ARG A 94 8.65 -20.25 3.82
CA ARG A 94 9.22 -21.35 3.02
C ARG A 94 9.51 -20.89 1.60
N LEU A 95 10.39 -21.62 0.92
CA LEU A 95 10.72 -21.44 -0.49
C LEU A 95 10.20 -22.62 -1.30
N HIS A 96 9.75 -22.37 -2.52
CA HIS A 96 9.40 -23.41 -3.48
C HIS A 96 10.22 -23.17 -4.75
N ARG A 97 10.86 -24.20 -5.30
CA ARG A 97 11.69 -24.05 -6.51
C ARG A 97 10.80 -23.71 -7.71
N HIS A 98 11.13 -22.65 -8.41
CA HIS A 98 10.36 -22.08 -9.53
C HIS A 98 11.12 -22.17 -10.86
N GLY A 99 12.46 -22.13 -10.85
CA GLY A 99 13.28 -22.25 -12.06
C GLY A 99 14.74 -22.65 -11.80
N PRO A 100 15.51 -22.97 -12.85
CA PRO A 100 16.95 -23.19 -12.78
C PRO A 100 17.71 -21.87 -12.51
N ALA A 101 19.04 -21.96 -12.42
CA ALA A 101 19.93 -20.81 -12.56
C ALA A 101 20.58 -20.83 -13.97
N PRO A 102 21.10 -19.69 -14.47
CA PRO A 102 22.10 -19.71 -15.53
C PRO A 102 23.36 -20.45 -15.07
N GLU A 103 24.03 -21.12 -16.01
CA GLU A 103 25.34 -21.72 -15.80
C GLU A 103 26.44 -20.89 -16.48
N PRO A 104 27.56 -20.56 -15.79
CA PRO A 104 27.85 -20.84 -14.38
C PRO A 104 27.01 -19.97 -13.43
N ALA A 105 26.53 -20.57 -12.33
CA ALA A 105 25.69 -19.91 -11.33
C ALA A 105 26.34 -18.63 -10.74
N PRO A 106 25.72 -17.44 -10.94
CA PRO A 106 26.18 -16.18 -10.34
C PRO A 106 26.28 -16.25 -8.82
N ALA A 107 27.09 -15.38 -8.22
CA ALA A 107 27.14 -15.21 -6.76
C ALA A 107 26.10 -14.18 -6.27
N GLY A 108 25.72 -14.26 -4.99
CA GLY A 108 24.80 -13.34 -4.35
C GLY A 108 23.33 -13.76 -4.43
N ALA A 109 22.43 -12.92 -3.91
CA ALA A 109 21.00 -13.20 -3.90
C ALA A 109 20.17 -11.94 -4.15
N PHE A 110 19.17 -12.07 -5.02
CA PHE A 110 18.23 -10.99 -5.37
C PHE A 110 16.79 -11.41 -5.06
N ALA A 111 15.93 -10.46 -4.75
CA ALA A 111 14.48 -10.60 -4.69
C ALA A 111 13.84 -9.76 -5.79
N VAL A 112 13.14 -10.40 -6.72
CA VAL A 112 12.28 -9.75 -7.71
C VAL A 112 10.86 -9.66 -7.15
N LEU A 113 10.25 -8.48 -7.25
CA LEU A 113 8.90 -8.20 -6.76
C LEU A 113 7.89 -8.31 -7.92
N GLY A 114 7.28 -9.49 -8.03
CA GLY A 114 6.19 -9.77 -8.98
C GLY A 114 4.82 -9.39 -8.40
N VAL A 115 3.78 -9.29 -9.23
CA VAL A 115 2.44 -8.88 -8.75
C VAL A 115 1.26 -9.75 -9.23
N THR A 116 0.51 -10.30 -8.27
CA THR A 116 -0.86 -10.79 -8.49
C THR A 116 -1.85 -9.63 -8.36
N ALA A 117 -1.93 -8.76 -9.36
CA ALA A 117 -2.76 -7.55 -9.35
C ALA A 117 -4.25 -7.81 -9.00
N ARG A 118 -4.77 -9.00 -9.34
CA ARG A 118 -6.13 -9.45 -9.02
C ARG A 118 -6.48 -9.27 -7.54
N ARG A 119 -5.54 -9.50 -6.60
CA ARG A 119 -5.78 -9.41 -5.15
C ARG A 119 -6.27 -8.03 -4.71
N THR A 120 -5.77 -6.97 -5.35
CA THR A 120 -6.07 -5.57 -5.00
C THR A 120 -7.15 -4.98 -5.90
N VAL A 121 -7.10 -5.23 -7.21
CA VAL A 121 -8.10 -4.75 -8.18
C VAL A 121 -9.49 -5.33 -7.89
N SER A 122 -9.59 -6.54 -7.32
CA SER A 122 -10.86 -7.15 -6.93
C SER A 122 -11.63 -6.42 -5.83
N HIS A 123 -10.98 -5.51 -5.10
CA HIS A 123 -11.61 -4.71 -4.04
C HIS A 123 -11.63 -3.20 -4.39
N TYR A 124 -10.62 -2.71 -5.10
CA TYR A 124 -10.45 -1.28 -5.40
C TYR A 124 -10.79 -0.88 -6.85
N GLY A 125 -11.12 -1.83 -7.73
CA GLY A 125 -11.48 -1.58 -9.12
C GLY A 125 -10.39 -0.80 -9.88
N HIS A 126 -10.79 0.25 -10.61
CA HIS A 126 -9.87 1.13 -11.34
C HIS A 126 -8.84 1.84 -10.44
N ARG A 127 -9.12 1.99 -9.14
CA ARG A 127 -8.18 2.54 -8.14
C ARG A 127 -7.20 1.50 -7.61
N GLY A 128 -7.28 0.25 -8.07
CA GLY A 128 -6.45 -0.86 -7.60
C GLY A 128 -5.02 -0.86 -8.14
N TRP A 129 -4.79 -0.42 -9.38
CA TRP A 129 -3.46 -0.50 -9.99
C TRP A 129 -2.41 0.43 -9.35
N PRO A 130 -2.71 1.69 -8.94
CA PRO A 130 -1.71 2.52 -8.27
C PRO A 130 -1.38 1.96 -6.87
N LEU A 131 -2.37 1.38 -6.18
CA LEU A 131 -2.18 0.71 -4.89
C LEU A 131 -1.23 -0.49 -5.00
N VAL A 132 -1.19 -1.19 -6.14
CA VAL A 132 -0.23 -2.28 -6.40
C VAL A 132 1.21 -1.74 -6.50
N LEU A 133 1.41 -0.56 -7.11
CA LEU A 133 2.73 0.11 -7.15
C LEU A 133 3.15 0.57 -5.74
N LEU A 134 2.24 1.20 -4.97
CA LEU A 134 2.51 1.61 -3.60
C LEU A 134 2.91 0.41 -2.71
N ASP A 135 2.16 -0.69 -2.80
CA ASP A 135 2.43 -1.93 -2.06
C ASP A 135 3.79 -2.56 -2.46
N ALA A 136 4.19 -2.46 -3.73
CA ALA A 136 5.52 -2.89 -4.19
C ALA A 136 6.65 -2.02 -3.62
N GLY A 137 6.47 -0.69 -3.57
CA GLY A 137 7.38 0.22 -2.87
C GLY A 137 7.50 -0.09 -1.38
N HIS A 138 6.37 -0.43 -0.72
CA HIS A 138 6.36 -0.87 0.68
C HIS A 138 7.11 -2.19 0.92
N ALA A 139 7.00 -3.14 0.00
CA ALA A 139 7.73 -4.40 0.06
C ALA A 139 9.25 -4.17 -0.12
N ALA A 140 9.65 -3.32 -1.08
CA ALA A 140 11.05 -2.94 -1.28
C ALA A 140 11.62 -2.22 -0.04
N ALA A 141 10.89 -1.27 0.55
CA ALA A 141 11.31 -0.60 1.78
C ALA A 141 11.41 -1.56 2.97
N ALA A 142 10.49 -2.51 3.09
CA ALA A 142 10.55 -3.51 4.15
C ALA A 142 11.81 -4.38 4.04
N LEU A 143 12.21 -4.79 2.82
CA LEU A 143 13.46 -5.53 2.58
C LEU A 143 14.71 -4.68 2.87
N ALA A 144 14.73 -3.41 2.43
CA ALA A 144 15.81 -2.46 2.70
C ALA A 144 16.03 -2.27 4.20
N LEU A 145 14.99 -1.86 4.94
CA LEU A 145 15.02 -1.66 6.39
C LEU A 145 15.43 -2.94 7.15
N SER A 146 15.05 -4.12 6.65
CA SER A 146 15.42 -5.41 7.24
C SER A 146 16.88 -5.80 7.01
N GLY A 147 17.56 -5.16 6.06
CA GLY A 147 19.01 -5.30 5.86
C GLY A 147 19.44 -5.86 4.52
N ALA A 148 18.68 -5.63 3.44
CA ALA A 148 19.19 -5.77 2.07
C ALA A 148 20.40 -4.84 1.80
N HIS A 149 21.07 -5.05 0.67
CA HIS A 149 22.27 -4.32 0.27
C HIS A 149 21.97 -3.15 -0.67
N ALA A 150 21.12 -3.35 -1.68
CA ALA A 150 20.72 -2.32 -2.65
C ALA A 150 19.29 -2.54 -3.17
N VAL A 151 18.66 -1.50 -3.71
CA VAL A 151 17.30 -1.48 -4.26
C VAL A 151 17.32 -0.84 -5.64
N CYS A 152 16.53 -1.40 -6.57
CA CYS A 152 16.28 -0.86 -7.90
C CYS A 152 14.77 -0.87 -8.17
N LEU A 153 14.20 0.29 -8.53
CA LEU A 153 12.75 0.49 -8.71
C LEU A 153 12.36 0.70 -10.19
N ASP A 154 13.35 0.90 -11.05
CA ASP A 154 13.26 1.43 -12.42
C ASP A 154 13.82 0.45 -13.48
N ALA A 155 14.37 -0.71 -13.10
CA ALA A 155 14.76 -1.77 -14.04
C ALA A 155 13.59 -2.22 -14.92
N ASP A 156 13.86 -2.65 -16.15
CA ASP A 156 12.86 -3.13 -17.10
C ASP A 156 12.00 -4.28 -16.53
N GLY A 157 10.69 -4.15 -16.71
CA GLY A 157 9.69 -5.14 -16.34
C GLY A 157 9.89 -6.47 -17.04
N GLY A 158 10.25 -6.45 -18.32
CA GLY A 158 10.55 -7.64 -19.12
C GLY A 158 11.74 -8.43 -18.58
N LEU A 159 12.88 -7.75 -18.39
CA LEU A 159 14.10 -8.27 -17.78
C LEU A 159 13.83 -8.91 -16.42
N LEU A 160 13.18 -8.19 -15.51
CA LEU A 160 12.85 -8.70 -14.17
C LEU A 160 11.90 -9.90 -14.24
N SER A 161 10.90 -9.84 -15.12
CA SER A 161 9.90 -10.90 -15.28
C SER A 161 10.51 -12.19 -15.83
N ALA A 162 11.42 -12.08 -16.80
CA ALA A 162 12.18 -13.19 -17.35
C ALA A 162 13.16 -13.78 -16.32
N ALA A 163 13.92 -12.93 -15.62
CA ALA A 163 14.88 -13.34 -14.58
C ALA A 163 14.19 -14.10 -13.43
N ALA A 164 12.97 -13.69 -13.04
CA ALA A 164 12.14 -14.39 -12.07
C ALA A 164 11.47 -15.68 -12.61
N GLY A 165 11.92 -16.23 -13.74
CA GLY A 165 11.37 -17.45 -14.32
C GLY A 165 10.06 -17.25 -15.08
N GLY A 166 9.88 -16.10 -15.73
CA GLY A 166 8.73 -15.80 -16.58
C GLY A 166 7.44 -15.47 -15.82
N VAL A 167 7.52 -14.65 -14.77
CA VAL A 167 6.33 -14.15 -14.06
C VAL A 167 5.56 -13.12 -14.92
N PRO A 168 4.26 -12.88 -14.70
CA PRO A 168 3.48 -12.05 -15.64
C PRO A 168 3.83 -10.55 -15.64
N VAL A 169 4.14 -9.97 -14.47
CA VAL A 169 4.57 -8.58 -14.29
C VAL A 169 5.49 -8.52 -13.06
N ALA A 170 6.63 -7.84 -13.18
CA ALA A 170 7.56 -7.51 -12.11
C ALA A 170 7.85 -6.00 -12.08
N LEU A 171 7.97 -5.42 -10.88
CA LEU A 171 7.99 -3.95 -10.70
C LEU A 171 9.28 -3.40 -10.09
N ALA A 172 10.06 -4.21 -9.39
CA ALA A 172 11.27 -3.79 -8.69
C ALA A 172 12.15 -5.00 -8.35
N ALA A 173 13.43 -4.73 -8.08
CA ALA A 173 14.39 -5.71 -7.60
C ALA A 173 15.13 -5.20 -6.35
N VAL A 174 15.47 -6.12 -5.45
CA VAL A 174 16.22 -5.83 -4.23
C VAL A 174 17.35 -6.84 -4.07
N GLN A 175 18.58 -6.35 -3.93
CA GLN A 175 19.76 -7.17 -3.71
C GLN A 175 19.83 -7.52 -2.22
N LEU A 176 19.60 -8.78 -1.87
CA LEU A 176 19.59 -9.26 -0.49
C LEU A 176 21.01 -9.53 0.01
N LEU A 177 21.85 -10.15 -0.85
CA LEU A 177 23.26 -10.44 -0.59
C LEU A 177 24.12 -9.88 -1.74
N PRO A 178 25.36 -9.41 -1.48
CA PRO A 178 26.23 -8.83 -2.51
C PRO A 178 26.45 -9.75 -3.71
N GLY A 179 26.51 -9.15 -4.90
CA GLY A 179 26.68 -9.82 -6.19
C GLY A 179 26.66 -8.84 -7.36
N ASP A 180 26.91 -9.35 -8.56
CA ASP A 180 26.89 -8.60 -9.83
C ASP A 180 25.45 -8.23 -10.24
N HIS A 181 25.15 -6.94 -10.45
CA HIS A 181 23.83 -6.48 -10.91
C HIS A 181 23.53 -6.89 -12.37
N GLY A 182 24.57 -6.98 -13.21
CA GLY A 182 24.47 -7.48 -14.59
C GLY A 182 24.11 -8.97 -14.67
N ALA A 183 24.20 -9.70 -13.55
CA ALA A 183 23.74 -11.09 -13.48
C ALA A 183 22.26 -11.24 -13.83
N LEU A 184 21.43 -10.20 -13.63
CA LEU A 184 20.01 -10.24 -14.01
C LEU A 184 19.78 -10.57 -15.49
N GLY A 185 20.68 -10.15 -16.39
CA GLY A 185 20.62 -10.51 -17.81
C GLY A 185 20.78 -12.01 -18.00
N ARG A 186 21.82 -12.59 -17.37
CA ARG A 186 22.08 -14.04 -17.38
C ARG A 186 20.90 -14.83 -16.79
N TRP A 187 20.28 -14.33 -15.72
CA TRP A 187 19.05 -14.93 -15.16
C TRP A 187 17.91 -14.94 -16.18
N ALA A 188 17.65 -13.82 -16.86
CA ALA A 188 16.61 -13.72 -17.90
C ALA A 188 16.90 -14.61 -19.12
N GLU A 189 18.14 -14.65 -19.58
CA GLU A 189 18.60 -15.50 -20.69
C GLU A 189 18.35 -16.99 -20.41
N SER A 190 18.67 -17.46 -19.19
CA SER A 190 18.48 -18.88 -18.79
C SER A 190 17.03 -19.37 -18.90
N ARG A 191 16.06 -18.46 -18.78
CA ARG A 191 14.63 -18.75 -18.93
C ARG A 191 14.28 -19.02 -20.39
N ASN A 192 14.91 -18.30 -21.33
CA ASN A 192 14.67 -18.49 -22.77
C ASN A 192 15.23 -19.82 -23.30
N SER A 193 16.25 -20.38 -22.64
CA SER A 193 16.78 -21.73 -22.91
C SER A 193 15.92 -22.87 -22.32
N SER A 194 14.92 -22.56 -21.50
CA SER A 194 14.11 -23.56 -20.78
C SER A 194 12.74 -23.75 -21.44
N PRO A 195 12.41 -24.93 -22.02
CA PRO A 195 11.16 -25.13 -22.76
C PRO A 195 9.94 -25.33 -21.83
N GLN A 196 9.44 -24.23 -21.25
CA GLN A 196 8.12 -24.24 -20.59
C GLN A 196 7.44 -22.85 -20.59
N SER A 197 6.62 -22.62 -21.62
CA SER A 197 5.52 -21.66 -21.53
C SER A 197 4.28 -22.39 -20.99
N PRO A 198 3.69 -21.99 -19.85
CA PRO A 198 2.31 -22.32 -19.56
C PRO A 198 1.45 -21.69 -20.67
N SER A 199 0.58 -22.46 -21.32
CA SER A 199 -0.46 -21.88 -22.17
C SER A 199 -1.27 -20.86 -21.35
N PRO A 200 -1.67 -19.71 -21.92
CA PRO A 200 -2.55 -18.78 -21.21
C PRO A 200 -3.84 -19.51 -20.85
N GLY A 201 -4.08 -19.69 -19.55
CA GLY A 201 -5.24 -20.45 -19.07
C GLY A 201 -6.53 -19.73 -19.45
N ALA A 202 -7.56 -20.49 -19.86
CA ALA A 202 -8.81 -19.96 -20.44
C ALA A 202 -9.50 -18.85 -19.62
N GLY A 203 -9.32 -18.83 -18.30
CA GLY A 203 -9.82 -17.75 -17.42
C GLY A 203 -9.14 -16.37 -17.59
N ALA A 204 -8.28 -16.19 -18.59
CA ALA A 204 -7.73 -14.87 -18.96
C ALA A 204 -8.76 -13.99 -19.69
N GLU A 205 -9.62 -14.57 -20.55
CA GLU A 205 -10.68 -13.84 -21.25
C GLU A 205 -11.91 -13.60 -20.35
N GLU A 206 -12.20 -14.55 -19.45
CA GLU A 206 -13.24 -14.43 -18.41
C GLU A 206 -12.95 -13.35 -17.34
N ALA A 207 -11.78 -12.71 -17.39
CA ALA A 207 -11.42 -11.65 -16.44
C ALA A 207 -12.28 -10.39 -16.65
N PRO A 208 -12.84 -9.79 -15.58
CA PRO A 208 -13.57 -8.52 -15.67
C PRO A 208 -12.72 -7.43 -16.34
N GLU A 209 -13.35 -6.56 -17.14
CA GLU A 209 -12.60 -5.56 -17.94
C GLU A 209 -11.63 -4.75 -17.08
N CYS A 210 -12.06 -4.21 -15.93
CA CYS A 210 -11.18 -3.45 -15.04
C CYS A 210 -9.92 -4.20 -14.57
N LEU A 211 -9.94 -5.54 -14.53
CA LEU A 211 -8.74 -6.35 -14.29
C LEU A 211 -7.87 -6.47 -15.54
N ARG A 212 -8.47 -6.65 -16.73
CA ARG A 212 -7.74 -6.66 -18.02
C ARG A 212 -7.18 -5.29 -18.38
N THR A 213 -7.82 -4.19 -17.99
CA THR A 213 -7.28 -2.83 -18.06
C THR A 213 -6.10 -2.68 -17.10
N ALA A 214 -6.28 -3.04 -15.81
CA ALA A 214 -5.24 -2.89 -14.80
C ALA A 214 -3.99 -3.74 -15.09
N LEU A 215 -4.14 -4.95 -15.64
CA LEU A 215 -3.01 -5.78 -16.06
C LEU A 215 -2.25 -5.19 -17.25
N ARG A 216 -2.95 -4.64 -18.25
CA ARG A 216 -2.31 -3.95 -19.39
C ARG A 216 -1.55 -2.71 -18.94
N VAL A 217 -2.17 -1.87 -18.12
CA VAL A 217 -1.53 -0.68 -17.51
C VAL A 217 -0.31 -1.06 -16.68
N LEU A 218 -0.39 -2.10 -15.83
CA LEU A 218 0.77 -2.55 -15.03
C LEU A 218 1.89 -3.15 -15.88
N GLY A 219 1.58 -3.77 -17.03
CA GLY A 219 2.56 -4.20 -18.03
C GLY A 219 3.29 -3.01 -18.66
N GLU A 220 2.55 -2.08 -19.30
CA GLU A 220 3.14 -0.88 -19.92
C GLU A 220 3.96 -0.02 -18.95
N LEU A 221 3.55 0.05 -17.68
CA LEU A 221 4.31 0.70 -16.62
C LEU A 221 5.60 -0.09 -16.29
N ALA A 222 5.53 -1.41 -16.17
CA ALA A 222 6.71 -2.25 -15.92
C ALA A 222 7.73 -2.17 -17.08
N ASP A 223 7.26 -2.30 -18.32
CA ASP A 223 8.11 -2.32 -19.53
C ASP A 223 8.65 -0.92 -19.90
N SER A 224 8.26 0.13 -19.18
CA SER A 224 8.84 1.48 -19.29
C SER A 224 10.17 1.68 -18.54
N GLY A 225 10.75 0.60 -18.00
CA GLY A 225 11.98 0.63 -17.20
C GLY A 225 13.29 0.73 -18.01
N GLY A 226 14.34 1.25 -17.37
CA GLY A 226 15.65 1.53 -17.96
C GLY A 226 16.61 0.33 -17.98
N GLY A 227 16.23 -0.78 -18.62
CA GLY A 227 17.09 -1.96 -18.72
C GLY A 227 17.47 -2.53 -17.35
N TYR A 228 18.75 -2.49 -16.97
CA TYR A 228 19.20 -2.94 -15.63
C TYR A 228 18.77 -2.03 -14.47
N GLY A 229 18.32 -0.80 -14.76
CA GLY A 229 17.86 0.19 -13.78
C GLY A 229 18.95 0.76 -12.86
N THR A 230 18.53 1.65 -11.97
CA THR A 230 19.39 2.42 -11.09
C THR A 230 19.46 1.77 -9.71
N TRP A 231 20.62 1.19 -9.38
CA TRP A 231 20.83 0.51 -8.12
C TRP A 231 21.29 1.47 -7.01
N HIS A 232 20.38 1.73 -6.07
CA HIS A 232 20.65 2.56 -4.89
C HIS A 232 21.08 1.69 -3.71
N PRO A 233 22.29 1.89 -3.12
CA PRO A 233 22.71 1.16 -1.93
C PRO A 233 21.86 1.55 -0.71
N VAL A 234 21.56 0.58 0.16
CA VAL A 234 20.78 0.79 1.38
C VAL A 234 21.66 1.45 2.45
N ALA A 235 21.70 2.78 2.42
CA ALA A 235 22.48 3.59 3.36
C ALA A 235 21.75 3.84 4.70
N GLY A 236 22.52 4.16 5.73
CA GLY A 236 22.03 4.56 7.06
C GLY A 236 22.00 3.45 8.12
N ARG A 237 21.66 3.81 9.37
CA ARG A 237 21.53 2.85 10.46
C ARG A 237 20.24 2.03 10.28
N ARG A 238 20.38 0.70 10.22
CA ARG A 238 19.26 -0.24 10.24
C ARG A 238 18.44 -0.07 11.53
N PRO A 239 17.09 -0.02 11.48
CA PRO A 239 16.26 -0.04 12.68
C PRO A 239 16.45 -1.33 13.47
N ASP A 240 16.26 -1.25 14.79
CA ASP A 240 16.30 -2.42 15.66
C ASP A 240 15.13 -3.37 15.35
N ASP A 241 15.35 -4.69 15.43
CA ASP A 241 14.39 -5.73 15.01
C ASP A 241 13.01 -5.57 15.67
N SER A 242 12.97 -5.07 16.91
CA SER A 242 11.75 -4.75 17.66
C SER A 242 10.89 -3.67 16.99
N VAL A 243 11.49 -2.68 16.33
CA VAL A 243 10.78 -1.64 15.56
C VAL A 243 10.10 -2.26 14.34
N LEU A 244 10.81 -3.11 13.59
CA LEU A 244 10.27 -3.76 12.40
C LEU A 244 9.16 -4.77 12.75
N LEU A 245 9.36 -5.53 13.84
CA LEU A 245 8.36 -6.47 14.34
C LEU A 245 7.12 -5.79 14.93
N SER A 246 7.24 -4.59 15.51
CA SER A 246 6.12 -3.82 16.09
C SER A 246 5.41 -2.89 15.11
N ARG A 247 6.03 -2.51 13.97
CA ARG A 247 5.43 -1.63 12.95
C ARG A 247 4.07 -2.16 12.48
N ARG A 248 2.99 -1.43 12.77
CA ARG A 248 1.63 -1.72 12.29
C ARG A 248 0.94 -0.42 11.87
N SER A 249 0.08 -0.52 10.85
CA SER A 249 -0.85 0.56 10.52
C SER A 249 -1.88 0.69 11.63
N ALA A 250 -1.90 1.84 12.31
CA ALA A 250 -2.81 2.11 13.41
C ALA A 250 -4.29 2.05 12.98
N ALA A 251 -5.17 1.79 13.95
CA ALA A 251 -6.60 2.00 13.78
C ALA A 251 -6.91 3.51 13.69
N PRO A 252 -7.93 3.94 12.94
CA PRO A 252 -8.44 5.31 12.99
C PRO A 252 -8.78 5.78 14.41
N GLY A 253 -8.64 7.09 14.67
CA GLY A 253 -8.98 7.71 15.96
C GLY A 253 -7.79 8.27 16.76
N PHE A 254 -6.55 8.07 16.30
CA PHE A 254 -5.39 8.83 16.80
C PHE A 254 -5.49 10.30 16.36
N HIS A 255 -5.06 11.21 17.24
CA HIS A 255 -5.29 12.65 17.09
C HIS A 255 -4.17 13.46 17.75
N GLY A 256 -4.12 14.76 17.45
CA GLY A 256 -3.15 15.68 18.03
C GLY A 256 -1.74 15.58 17.41
N MET A 257 -1.14 16.73 17.13
CA MET A 257 0.13 16.85 16.40
C MET A 257 1.33 16.27 17.21
N PRO A 258 2.17 15.41 16.63
CA PRO A 258 3.50 15.04 17.19
C PRO A 258 4.44 16.26 17.28
N SER A 259 5.53 16.18 18.05
CA SER A 259 6.49 17.30 18.15
C SER A 259 7.23 17.58 16.84
N ASN A 260 7.73 18.79 16.66
CA ASN A 260 8.36 19.23 15.41
C ASN A 260 9.59 18.38 15.05
N ALA A 261 10.48 18.04 15.98
CA ALA A 261 11.61 17.15 15.66
C ALA A 261 11.17 15.72 15.33
N VAL A 262 10.06 15.23 15.91
CA VAL A 262 9.50 13.91 15.52
C VAL A 262 8.97 13.97 14.08
N LEU A 263 8.20 15.00 13.73
CA LEU A 263 7.70 15.21 12.37
C LEU A 263 8.84 15.42 11.37
N ALA A 264 9.85 16.22 11.70
CA ALA A 264 11.01 16.46 10.85
C ALA A 264 11.85 15.19 10.63
N ARG A 265 12.02 14.33 11.65
CA ARG A 265 12.66 13.01 11.49
C ARG A 265 11.85 12.09 10.57
N ILE A 266 10.52 12.13 10.65
CA ILE A 266 9.63 11.31 9.79
C ILE A 266 9.65 11.80 8.34
N LEU A 267 9.67 13.12 8.12
CA LEU A 267 9.83 13.74 6.80
C LEU A 267 11.19 13.41 6.19
N ALA A 268 12.28 13.66 6.92
CA ALA A 268 13.64 13.38 6.48
C ALA A 268 13.82 11.89 6.11
N ALA A 269 13.22 10.96 6.88
CA ALA A 269 13.28 9.53 6.58
C ALA A 269 12.63 9.15 5.23
N ALA A 270 11.65 9.91 4.73
CA ALA A 270 11.11 9.74 3.38
C ALA A 270 12.03 10.36 2.32
N GLU A 271 12.45 11.61 2.54
CA GLU A 271 13.30 12.38 1.63
C GLU A 271 14.66 11.71 1.38
N THR A 272 15.31 11.18 2.41
CA THR A 272 16.60 10.48 2.28
C THR A 272 16.47 9.08 1.68
N ALA A 273 15.29 8.46 1.77
CA ALA A 273 15.06 7.12 1.23
C ALA A 273 14.92 7.14 -0.30
N SER A 274 14.31 8.19 -0.87
CA SER A 274 14.26 8.38 -2.32
C SER A 274 14.48 9.85 -2.70
N PRO A 275 15.75 10.30 -2.79
CA PRO A 275 16.08 11.70 -3.09
C PRO A 275 15.68 12.16 -4.50
N ALA A 276 15.50 11.20 -5.43
CA ALA A 276 14.99 11.42 -6.78
C ALA A 276 13.48 11.10 -6.91
N GLY A 277 12.80 10.80 -5.80
CA GLY A 277 11.38 10.46 -5.76
C GLY A 277 10.44 11.68 -5.80
N PRO A 278 9.16 11.51 -5.42
CA PRO A 278 8.19 12.60 -5.40
C PRO A 278 8.57 13.68 -4.36
N ARG A 279 7.90 14.84 -4.45
CA ARG A 279 8.05 15.90 -3.43
C ARG A 279 7.31 15.50 -2.15
N TRP A 280 7.81 16.01 -1.02
CA TRP A 280 7.32 15.68 0.32
C TRP A 280 6.85 16.93 1.06
N SER A 281 5.70 16.84 1.73
CA SER A 281 5.22 17.89 2.63
C SER A 281 4.42 17.30 3.79
N LEU A 282 4.37 18.01 4.90
CA LEU A 282 3.59 17.64 6.09
C LEU A 282 2.37 18.56 6.21
N ALA A 283 1.19 18.05 5.94
CA ALA A 283 -0.05 18.71 6.30
C ALA A 283 -0.28 18.57 7.81
N VAL A 284 -0.44 19.68 8.53
CA VAL A 284 -0.57 19.71 10.00
C VAL A 284 -1.84 20.42 10.44
N GLY A 285 -2.45 19.93 11.52
CA GLY A 285 -3.62 20.54 12.16
C GLY A 285 -3.24 21.37 13.40
N GLY A 286 -4.18 21.48 14.34
CA GLY A 286 -3.94 22.15 15.63
C GLY A 286 -3.95 23.69 15.54
N PRO A 287 -3.28 24.41 16.44
CA PRO A 287 -3.41 25.86 16.59
C PRO A 287 -2.70 26.68 15.50
N ARG A 288 -1.88 26.05 14.64
CA ARG A 288 -1.27 26.68 13.45
C ARG A 288 -1.29 25.67 12.29
N PRO A 289 -2.46 25.44 11.67
CA PRO A 289 -2.61 24.45 10.61
C PRO A 289 -2.00 24.94 9.30
N GLY A 290 -1.64 24.00 8.41
CA GLY A 290 -1.10 24.30 7.09
C GLY A 290 -0.16 23.22 6.57
N LEU A 291 0.75 23.59 5.67
CA LEU A 291 1.79 22.70 5.15
C LEU A 291 3.16 23.06 5.73
N LEU A 292 3.98 22.05 6.05
CA LEU A 292 5.37 22.19 6.46
C LEU A 292 6.32 21.43 5.50
N THR A 293 7.51 21.98 5.27
CA THR A 293 8.58 21.42 4.42
C THR A 293 9.94 21.45 5.11
N SER A 294 10.87 20.60 4.68
CA SER A 294 12.27 20.51 5.16
C SER A 294 13.15 21.67 4.66
N ARG A 295 12.72 22.34 3.59
CA ARG A 295 13.40 23.44 2.91
C ARG A 295 12.46 24.64 2.79
N PRO A 296 12.98 25.89 2.76
CA PRO A 296 12.17 27.05 2.46
C PRO A 296 11.60 26.97 1.02
N PRO A 297 10.48 27.65 0.73
CA PRO A 297 9.99 27.77 -0.65
C PRO A 297 11.05 28.46 -1.53
N GLY A 298 11.43 27.81 -2.63
CA GLY A 298 12.48 28.31 -3.51
C GLY A 298 12.03 29.52 -4.32
N GLY A 299 12.75 30.63 -4.20
CA GLY A 299 12.50 31.86 -4.98
C GLY A 299 12.95 31.72 -6.43
N SER A 300 12.17 31.04 -7.27
CA SER A 300 12.32 31.08 -8.73
C SER A 300 11.00 30.79 -9.47
N ALA A 301 10.19 31.84 -9.64
CA ALA A 301 9.08 31.90 -10.59
C ALA A 301 8.84 33.37 -10.95
N ALA A 302 9.56 33.87 -11.96
CA ALA A 302 9.39 35.24 -12.43
C ALA A 302 8.22 35.33 -13.43
N GLY A 303 7.09 35.89 -12.99
CA GLY A 303 5.98 36.31 -13.87
C GLY A 303 4.59 35.80 -13.45
N GLY A 304 3.59 36.68 -13.54
CA GLY A 304 2.15 36.33 -13.47
C GLY A 304 1.58 36.13 -12.06
N GLY A 305 1.15 37.21 -11.40
CA GLY A 305 0.33 37.11 -10.18
C GLY A 305 -1.13 36.75 -10.48
N GLY A 306 -1.82 36.06 -9.56
CA GLY A 306 -3.15 35.50 -9.88
C GLY A 306 -4.12 35.16 -8.74
N PHE A 307 -3.79 35.33 -7.45
CA PHE A 307 -4.78 35.33 -6.35
C PHE A 307 -4.25 36.06 -5.11
N GLY A 308 -5.12 36.30 -4.12
CA GLY A 308 -4.86 37.05 -2.89
C GLY A 308 -3.91 36.34 -1.91
N ALA A 309 -2.66 36.16 -2.32
CA ALA A 309 -1.64 35.49 -1.54
C ALA A 309 -1.18 36.34 -0.35
N SER A 310 -1.82 36.16 0.81
CA SER A 310 -1.08 36.19 2.08
C SER A 310 -0.20 34.94 2.18
N ALA A 311 0.73 34.79 1.24
CA ALA A 311 1.87 33.88 1.34
C ALA A 311 2.89 34.49 2.32
N ALA A 312 2.40 34.86 3.50
CA ALA A 312 3.22 35.20 4.64
C ALA A 312 3.98 33.94 5.04
N TYR A 313 5.19 33.80 4.52
CA TYR A 313 6.16 32.80 4.93
C TYR A 313 6.38 32.96 6.44
N GLU A 314 5.66 32.16 7.22
CA GLU A 314 6.01 31.97 8.63
C GLU A 314 7.41 31.37 8.63
N GLY A 315 8.32 32.09 9.28
CA GLY A 315 9.73 31.75 9.34
C GLY A 315 10.00 30.37 9.98
N PRO A 316 11.28 29.95 10.04
CA PRO A 316 11.67 28.63 10.49
C PRO A 316 11.01 28.27 11.83
N VAL A 317 10.14 27.26 11.80
CA VAL A 317 9.44 26.74 12.98
C VAL A 317 10.48 26.00 13.83
N PRO A 318 10.72 26.40 15.10
CA PRO A 318 11.74 25.77 15.91
C PRO A 318 11.48 24.26 16.09
N GLY A 319 12.45 23.47 15.66
CA GLY A 319 12.55 22.05 15.99
C GLY A 319 13.39 21.86 17.26
N ASP A 320 13.04 20.84 18.04
CA ASP A 320 13.70 20.44 19.29
C ASP A 320 15.09 19.77 19.08
N GLY A 321 15.92 20.36 18.20
CA GLY A 321 17.39 20.20 18.22
C GLY A 321 18.11 19.96 16.89
N THR A 322 17.48 19.34 15.87
CA THR A 322 18.26 18.76 14.74
C THR A 322 17.71 18.99 13.33
N ALA A 323 16.52 19.56 13.15
CA ALA A 323 15.96 19.82 11.82
C ALA A 323 14.92 20.96 11.88
N THR A 324 14.99 21.86 10.92
CA THR A 324 14.11 23.03 10.78
C THR A 324 12.93 22.69 9.87
N LEU A 325 11.73 23.12 10.24
CA LEU A 325 10.55 23.04 9.37
C LEU A 325 10.15 24.45 8.92
N HIS A 326 9.83 24.59 7.65
CA HIS A 326 9.38 25.83 7.02
C HIS A 326 7.89 25.73 6.71
N ARG A 327 7.12 26.83 6.81
CA ARG A 327 5.69 26.84 6.47
C ARG A 327 5.44 27.62 5.18
N PRO A 328 5.40 26.97 4.00
CA PRO A 328 5.03 27.64 2.75
C PRO A 328 3.53 27.99 2.65
N ALA A 329 2.65 27.35 3.44
CA ALA A 329 1.21 27.64 3.42
C ALA A 329 0.57 27.44 4.81
N SER A 330 -0.42 28.28 5.13
CA SER A 330 -1.25 28.23 6.34
C SER A 330 -2.73 27.98 6.00
N GLY A 331 -3.51 27.52 6.98
CA GLY A 331 -4.93 27.21 6.83
C GLY A 331 -5.26 25.74 7.11
N ASP A 332 -6.54 25.43 7.34
CA ASP A 332 -6.95 24.06 7.67
C ASP A 332 -7.02 23.17 6.43
N VAL A 333 -6.15 22.17 6.39
CA VAL A 333 -5.90 21.28 5.25
C VAL A 333 -6.39 19.85 5.50
N LEU A 334 -6.56 19.45 6.77
CA LEU A 334 -6.93 18.07 7.12
C LEU A 334 -8.36 17.68 6.70
N PRO A 335 -9.38 18.57 6.76
CA PRO A 335 -10.72 18.28 6.21
C PRO A 335 -10.69 18.05 4.69
N THR A 336 -9.92 18.84 3.95
CA THR A 336 -9.74 18.70 2.49
C THR A 336 -9.09 17.36 2.14
N LEU A 337 -8.00 17.00 2.84
CA LEU A 337 -7.37 15.69 2.70
C LEU A 337 -8.31 14.54 3.07
N ALA A 338 -9.13 14.70 4.10
CA ALA A 338 -10.12 13.68 4.48
C ALA A 338 -11.21 13.49 3.41
N HIS A 339 -11.65 14.57 2.75
CA HIS A 339 -12.55 14.51 1.60
C HIS A 339 -11.90 13.77 0.42
N TRP A 340 -10.71 14.22 0.00
CA TRP A 340 -9.95 13.63 -1.11
C TRP A 340 -9.57 12.16 -0.87
N ALA A 341 -9.29 11.75 0.36
CA ALA A 341 -8.93 10.38 0.73
C ALA A 341 -10.15 9.42 0.75
N ALA A 342 -10.95 9.42 -0.30
CA ALA A 342 -12.22 8.68 -0.41
C ALA A 342 -13.24 9.00 0.70
N ARG A 343 -13.29 10.26 1.16
CA ARG A 343 -14.15 10.73 2.26
C ARG A 343 -13.89 10.03 3.60
N GLN A 344 -12.65 9.63 3.87
CA GLN A 344 -12.21 9.09 5.15
C GLN A 344 -12.14 10.18 6.24
N GLY A 345 -13.30 10.58 6.77
CA GLY A 345 -13.45 11.69 7.74
C GLY A 345 -12.54 11.62 8.98
N TRP A 346 -12.07 10.44 9.39
CA TRP A 346 -11.12 10.28 10.49
C TRP A 346 -9.78 11.00 10.25
N ILE A 347 -9.39 11.25 8.99
CA ILE A 347 -8.16 11.96 8.63
C ILE A 347 -8.23 13.44 9.06
N ALA A 348 -9.42 14.04 9.12
CA ALA A 348 -9.61 15.41 9.58
C ALA A 348 -9.27 15.59 11.07
N GLN A 349 -9.19 14.49 11.84
CA GLN A 349 -8.85 14.47 13.26
C GLN A 349 -7.40 14.02 13.52
N ALA A 350 -6.63 13.67 12.48
CA ALA A 350 -5.23 13.29 12.61
C ALA A 350 -4.39 14.46 13.16
N GLY A 351 -3.22 14.16 13.72
CA GLY A 351 -2.27 15.20 14.14
C GLY A 351 -1.53 15.84 12.97
N ALA A 352 -1.16 15.03 11.99
CA ALA A 352 -0.55 15.43 10.73
C ALA A 352 -0.77 14.36 9.66
N VAL A 353 -0.51 14.69 8.40
CA VAL A 353 -0.38 13.76 7.28
C VAL A 353 0.88 14.12 6.49
N LEU A 354 1.85 13.21 6.43
CA LEU A 354 2.94 13.30 5.46
C LEU A 354 2.38 12.96 4.08
N LEU A 355 2.65 13.78 3.07
CA LEU A 355 2.18 13.65 1.69
C LEU A 355 3.38 13.44 0.75
N ALA A 356 3.27 12.45 -0.12
CA ALA A 356 4.07 12.31 -1.33
C ALA A 356 3.25 12.90 -2.50
N TYR A 357 3.79 13.87 -3.24
CA TYR A 357 3.06 14.57 -4.31
C TYR A 357 3.92 14.91 -5.53
N GLY A 358 3.26 15.01 -6.69
CA GLY A 358 3.89 15.14 -8.01
C GLY A 358 3.11 14.36 -9.07
N CYS A 359 3.83 13.68 -9.98
CA CYS A 359 3.26 12.88 -11.07
C CYS A 359 2.17 13.63 -11.87
N PRO A 360 2.53 14.56 -12.77
CA PRO A 360 1.56 15.36 -13.52
C PRO A 360 0.54 14.52 -14.32
N ALA A 361 -0.54 15.15 -14.79
CA ALA A 361 -1.60 14.50 -15.54
C ALA A 361 -1.11 13.91 -16.88
N GLY A 362 -0.14 14.55 -17.52
CA GLY A 362 0.61 14.05 -18.68
C GLY A 362 1.98 13.49 -18.31
N ALA A 363 2.10 12.79 -17.18
CA ALA A 363 3.33 12.07 -16.83
C ALA A 363 3.53 10.85 -17.73
N SER A 364 4.77 10.58 -18.14
CA SER A 364 5.12 9.37 -18.89
C SER A 364 4.93 8.10 -18.03
N ALA A 365 4.79 6.94 -18.67
CA ALA A 365 4.70 5.65 -17.98
C ALA A 365 5.84 5.42 -16.97
N ALA A 366 7.08 5.77 -17.35
CA ALA A 366 8.26 5.68 -16.50
C ALA A 366 8.14 6.59 -15.26
N GLN A 367 7.72 7.86 -15.44
CA GLN A 367 7.51 8.80 -14.34
C GLN A 367 6.40 8.32 -13.40
N ILE A 368 5.29 7.83 -13.94
CA ILE A 368 4.16 7.28 -13.17
C ILE A 368 4.62 6.09 -12.33
N ARG A 369 5.33 5.13 -12.94
CA ARG A 369 5.89 3.96 -12.22
C ARG A 369 6.83 4.40 -11.10
N HIS A 370 7.80 5.25 -11.44
CA HIS A 370 8.82 5.74 -10.51
C HIS A 370 8.21 6.46 -9.31
N ASP A 371 7.36 7.46 -9.55
CA ASP A 371 6.77 8.28 -8.49
C ASP A 371 5.93 7.46 -7.51
N HIS A 372 5.18 6.45 -7.98
CA HIS A 372 4.40 5.59 -7.09
C HIS A 372 5.27 4.57 -6.34
N LEU A 373 6.26 3.94 -6.98
CA LEU A 373 7.18 3.03 -6.29
C LEU A 373 8.00 3.78 -5.23
N ALA A 374 8.51 4.97 -5.56
CA ALA A 374 9.22 5.86 -4.65
C ALA A 374 8.33 6.39 -3.53
N ALA A 375 7.06 6.73 -3.80
CA ALA A 375 6.10 7.11 -2.76
C ALA A 375 5.84 5.98 -1.77
N GLY A 376 5.64 4.75 -2.24
CA GLY A 376 5.53 3.56 -1.39
C GLY A 376 6.80 3.33 -0.56
N TYR A 377 7.97 3.44 -1.20
CA TYR A 377 9.27 3.23 -0.55
C TYR A 377 9.56 4.27 0.55
N GLY A 378 9.34 5.55 0.28
CA GLY A 378 9.54 6.64 1.22
C GLY A 378 8.53 6.62 2.39
N ILE A 379 7.25 6.33 2.13
CA ILE A 379 6.25 6.16 3.19
C ILE A 379 6.57 4.92 4.06
N GLY A 380 7.17 3.88 3.49
CA GLY A 380 7.67 2.72 4.23
C GLY A 380 8.75 3.09 5.25
N HIS A 381 9.71 3.95 4.86
CA HIS A 381 10.75 4.47 5.74
C HIS A 381 10.19 5.45 6.79
N ALA A 382 9.31 6.36 6.38
CA ALA A 382 8.60 7.27 7.29
C ALA A 382 7.78 6.52 8.35
N GLN A 383 7.13 5.41 8.00
CA GLN A 383 6.38 4.59 8.97
C GLN A 383 7.32 3.86 9.94
N ALA A 384 8.51 3.43 9.52
CA ALA A 384 9.52 2.86 10.41
C ALA A 384 10.05 3.94 11.38
N ALA A 385 10.35 5.16 10.91
CA ALA A 385 10.73 6.29 11.74
C ALA A 385 9.63 6.69 12.74
N ALA A 386 8.36 6.70 12.32
CA ALA A 386 7.21 6.93 13.18
C ALA A 386 7.09 5.83 14.26
N THR A 387 7.29 4.57 13.89
CA THR A 387 7.26 3.44 14.83
C THR A 387 8.39 3.55 15.88
N ALA A 388 9.61 3.89 15.45
CA ALA A 388 10.74 4.13 16.36
C ALA A 388 10.51 5.33 17.30
N ALA A 389 9.72 6.33 16.86
CA ALA A 389 9.31 7.47 17.68
C ALA A 389 8.04 7.20 18.54
N GLY A 390 7.48 5.99 18.54
CA GLY A 390 6.25 5.64 19.26
C GLY A 390 4.98 6.30 18.71
N VAL A 391 5.02 6.83 17.48
CA VAL A 391 3.91 7.55 16.84
C VAL A 391 2.93 6.57 16.16
N PRO A 392 1.63 6.55 16.54
CA PRO A 392 0.63 5.83 15.76
C PRO A 392 0.55 6.43 14.36
N SER A 393 0.65 5.56 13.35
CA SER A 393 0.76 5.96 11.95
C SER A 393 0.01 5.01 11.02
N ARG A 394 -0.56 5.54 9.93
CA ARG A 394 -1.38 4.76 8.98
C ARG A 394 -1.20 5.26 7.54
N PRO A 395 -0.69 4.42 6.62
CA PRO A 395 -0.61 4.78 5.20
C PRO A 395 -2.00 4.98 4.56
N VAL A 396 -2.10 5.94 3.65
CA VAL A 396 -3.32 6.33 2.91
C VAL A 396 -2.97 6.40 1.42
N GLY A 397 -3.45 5.44 0.63
CA GLY A 397 -3.02 5.24 -0.78
C GLY A 397 -4.05 5.57 -1.86
N SER A 398 -5.25 6.06 -1.50
CA SER A 398 -6.30 6.37 -2.48
C SER A 398 -6.78 7.81 -2.27
N TRP A 399 -6.61 8.62 -3.32
CA TRP A 399 -6.86 10.06 -3.33
C TRP A 399 -7.68 10.42 -4.58
N GLN A 400 -8.64 11.35 -4.46
CA GLN A 400 -9.56 11.75 -5.53
C GLN A 400 -9.67 13.27 -5.63
N GLY A 401 -9.51 13.81 -6.84
CA GLY A 401 -9.48 15.27 -7.06
C GLY A 401 -8.32 15.97 -6.33
N ALA A 402 -7.31 15.21 -5.90
CA ALA A 402 -6.27 15.63 -4.97
C ALA A 402 -5.10 16.36 -5.63
N ASP A 403 -5.40 17.41 -6.39
CA ASP A 403 -4.41 18.32 -6.96
C ASP A 403 -3.99 19.34 -5.88
N LEU A 404 -2.87 19.06 -5.21
CA LEU A 404 -2.34 19.89 -4.14
C LEU A 404 -1.83 21.23 -4.69
N GLY A 405 -1.32 21.26 -5.92
CA GLY A 405 -0.84 22.50 -6.56
C GLY A 405 -1.98 23.44 -6.86
N ALA A 406 -3.04 22.95 -7.52
CA ALA A 406 -4.24 23.76 -7.80
C ALA A 406 -4.88 24.29 -6.51
N ALA A 407 -4.95 23.48 -5.45
CA ALA A 407 -5.47 23.89 -4.14
C ALA A 407 -4.60 24.94 -3.42
N LEU A 408 -3.33 25.08 -3.81
CA LEU A 408 -2.41 26.12 -3.34
C LEU A 408 -2.32 27.33 -4.31
N GLY A 409 -3.15 27.37 -5.35
CA GLY A 409 -3.16 28.43 -6.37
C GLY A 409 -2.07 28.28 -7.45
N GLY A 410 -1.38 27.14 -7.51
CA GLY A 410 -0.44 26.81 -8.58
C GLY A 410 -1.11 26.23 -9.83
N PRO A 411 -0.33 25.90 -10.89
CA PRO A 411 -0.87 25.34 -12.13
C PRO A 411 -1.55 23.99 -11.90
N ALA A 412 -2.78 23.85 -12.39
CA ALA A 412 -3.54 22.61 -12.31
C ALA A 412 -2.91 21.49 -13.14
N GLY A 413 -3.16 20.25 -12.71
CA GLY A 413 -2.69 19.02 -13.34
C GLY A 413 -1.28 18.59 -12.93
N GLN A 414 -0.52 19.37 -12.15
CA GLN A 414 0.91 19.13 -11.89
C GLN A 414 1.20 18.32 -10.61
N ASP A 415 0.55 18.70 -9.50
CA ASP A 415 1.02 18.40 -8.14
C ASP A 415 0.02 17.50 -7.39
N TRP A 416 -0.22 16.31 -7.93
CA TRP A 416 -1.21 15.39 -7.36
C TRP A 416 -0.67 14.68 -6.12
N VAL A 417 -1.52 14.47 -5.10
CA VAL A 417 -1.20 13.58 -3.98
C VAL A 417 -1.18 12.13 -4.47
N ILE A 418 -0.02 11.48 -4.32
CA ILE A 418 0.24 10.11 -4.75
C ILE A 418 0.03 9.13 -3.59
N HIS A 419 0.60 9.45 -2.43
CA HIS A 419 0.50 8.65 -1.21
C HIS A 419 0.60 9.55 0.02
N GLY A 420 0.28 9.02 1.19
CA GLY A 420 0.53 9.71 2.45
C GLY A 420 0.54 8.79 3.66
N LEU A 421 0.98 9.33 4.79
CA LEU A 421 1.05 8.69 6.09
C LEU A 421 0.34 9.59 7.10
N ALA A 422 -0.85 9.21 7.53
CA ALA A 422 -1.50 9.88 8.65
C ALA A 422 -0.74 9.57 9.95
N LEU A 423 -0.55 10.59 10.78
CA LEU A 423 0.22 10.60 12.02
C LEU A 423 -0.63 11.25 13.12
N GLY A 424 -0.35 10.92 14.38
CA GLY A 424 -0.91 11.63 15.52
C GLY A 424 -0.30 11.17 16.82
N ARG A 425 -0.98 11.40 17.92
CA ARG A 425 -0.62 10.87 19.23
C ARG A 425 -1.60 9.77 19.62
N THR A 426 -1.11 8.79 20.36
CA THR A 426 -2.00 7.98 21.20
C THR A 426 -2.59 8.89 22.28
N PRO A 427 -3.85 8.69 22.68
CA PRO A 427 -4.36 9.27 23.91
C PRO A 427 -3.41 8.89 25.05
N ALA A 428 -3.05 9.84 25.91
CA ALA A 428 -2.37 9.49 27.14
C ALA A 428 -3.30 8.58 27.94
N VAL A 429 -2.88 7.34 28.20
CA VAL A 429 -3.55 6.52 29.21
C VAL A 429 -3.30 7.23 30.52
N ASP A 430 -4.34 7.89 31.03
CA ASP A 430 -4.24 8.73 32.21
C ASP A 430 -3.97 7.87 33.44
N ARG A 431 -2.68 7.66 33.71
CA ARG A 431 -2.16 7.01 34.91
C ARG A 431 -2.23 7.99 36.08
N THR A 432 -3.44 8.48 36.38
CA THR A 432 -3.78 9.02 37.69
C THR A 432 -3.29 8.01 38.74
N PRO A 433 -2.35 8.39 39.62
CA PRO A 433 -1.93 7.51 40.70
C PRO A 433 -3.15 7.27 41.57
N ARG A 434 -3.68 6.04 41.58
CA ARG A 434 -4.79 5.66 42.46
C ARG A 434 -4.39 6.06 43.88
N PRO A 435 -5.10 7.00 44.54
CA PRO A 435 -4.58 7.66 45.73
C PRO A 435 -4.30 6.60 46.80
N THR A 436 -3.04 6.50 47.20
CA THR A 436 -2.60 5.61 48.27
C THR A 436 -3.29 6.07 49.55
N THR A 437 -4.18 5.22 50.07
CA THR A 437 -4.91 5.46 51.32
C THR A 437 -3.93 5.41 52.49
N GLY A 438 -3.24 6.52 52.73
CA GLY A 438 -2.22 6.66 53.75
C GLY A 438 -2.75 6.28 55.12
N ARG A 439 -2.29 5.13 55.63
CA ARG A 439 -2.67 4.58 56.95
C ARG A 439 -2.12 5.48 58.05
N ARG A 440 -2.89 6.50 58.40
CA ARG A 440 -2.58 7.46 59.48
C ARG A 440 -2.55 6.73 60.82
N THR A 441 -1.37 6.61 61.43
CA THR A 441 -1.16 5.90 62.70
C THR A 441 -1.10 6.85 63.90
N GLY A 442 -1.82 6.49 64.96
CA GLY A 442 -1.64 6.99 66.33
C GLY A 442 -2.84 7.75 66.92
N PRO A 443 -2.94 7.86 68.26
CA PRO A 443 -2.32 7.04 69.31
C PRO A 443 -3.39 6.18 70.04
N ALA A 444 -2.98 5.37 71.03
CA ALA A 444 -3.84 4.34 71.64
C ALA A 444 -4.38 4.72 73.05
N THR A 445 -5.70 4.68 73.19
CA THR A 445 -6.51 4.43 74.40
C THR A 445 -7.81 3.74 73.93
N GLY A 446 -8.51 2.85 74.63
CA GLY A 446 -8.29 2.11 75.88
C GLY A 446 -9.15 0.82 75.88
N ARG A 447 -9.21 0.07 76.99
CA ARG A 447 -10.06 -1.15 77.16
C ARG A 447 -11.56 -0.75 77.32
N THR A 448 -12.61 -1.59 77.18
CA THR A 448 -12.80 -3.03 77.50
C THR A 448 -13.93 -3.73 76.69
N ASN A 449 -13.86 -5.06 76.65
CA ASN A 449 -14.87 -6.13 76.44
C ASN A 449 -16.39 -5.79 76.50
N GLY A 450 -17.21 -6.50 75.70
CA GLY A 450 -18.65 -6.76 75.99
C GLY A 450 -19.54 -7.01 74.75
N PRO A 451 -20.24 -8.17 74.60
CA PRO A 451 -21.12 -8.46 73.46
C PRO A 451 -22.63 -8.56 73.78
N ALA A 452 -23.47 -8.01 72.90
CA ALA A 452 -24.91 -8.32 72.70
C ALA A 452 -25.26 -7.85 71.27
N ALA A 453 -25.97 -8.60 70.40
CA ALA A 453 -27.30 -9.20 70.50
C ALA A 453 -28.42 -8.15 70.52
N GLY A 454 -29.18 -8.03 69.42
CA GLY A 454 -30.25 -7.04 69.26
C GLY A 454 -30.89 -7.09 67.87
N SER A 455 -31.92 -7.93 67.69
CA SER A 455 -32.69 -8.05 66.45
C SER A 455 -33.98 -7.22 66.48
N THR A 456 -34.31 -6.53 65.39
CA THR A 456 -35.69 -6.07 65.12
C THR A 456 -36.04 -6.26 63.65
N THR A 457 -37.15 -6.95 63.40
CA THR A 457 -37.66 -7.30 62.07
C THR A 457 -38.98 -6.59 61.79
N THR A 458 -39.13 -6.00 60.61
CA THR A 458 -40.43 -5.79 59.93
C THR A 458 -40.19 -5.76 58.41
N THR A 459 -40.68 -6.75 57.64
CA THR A 459 -41.99 -6.73 56.94
C THR A 459 -41.95 -5.77 55.73
N ALA A 460 -41.67 -6.22 54.49
CA ALA A 460 -42.60 -6.87 53.53
C ALA A 460 -43.75 -5.94 53.07
N THR A 461 -44.15 -5.84 51.79
CA THR A 461 -44.19 -6.81 50.66
C THR A 461 -43.82 -6.15 49.30
N GLY A 462 -43.58 -6.83 48.17
CA GLY A 462 -43.40 -8.28 47.89
C GLY A 462 -43.86 -8.69 46.46
N ARG A 463 -43.06 -9.53 45.75
CA ARG A 463 -43.27 -10.06 44.35
C ARG A 463 -43.34 -8.97 43.25
N GLY A 464 -42.82 -9.10 42.02
CA GLY A 464 -42.30 -10.19 41.17
C GLY A 464 -42.43 -9.68 39.71
N VAL A 465 -41.73 -10.11 38.66
CA VAL A 465 -41.09 -11.38 38.30
C VAL A 465 -39.95 -11.13 37.28
N GLY A 466 -38.95 -12.02 37.19
CA GLY A 466 -38.20 -12.28 35.94
C GLY A 466 -37.04 -11.33 35.62
N ALA A 467 -35.83 -11.60 36.12
CA ALA A 467 -34.82 -12.43 35.42
C ALA A 467 -34.18 -11.69 34.20
N ALA A 468 -33.23 -10.78 34.38
CA ALA A 468 -31.85 -10.95 34.88
C ALA A 468 -30.81 -11.29 33.79
N THR A 469 -30.29 -10.24 33.17
CA THR A 469 -29.00 -10.23 32.45
C THR A 469 -27.85 -10.55 33.43
N VAL A 470 -26.89 -11.39 33.03
CA VAL A 470 -25.61 -11.56 33.75
C VAL A 470 -24.46 -11.61 32.73
N PRO A 471 -23.39 -10.79 32.88
CA PRO A 471 -22.29 -10.74 31.92
C PRO A 471 -21.19 -11.77 32.24
N HIS A 472 -20.23 -11.93 31.33
CA HIS A 472 -19.08 -12.84 31.50
C HIS A 472 -17.74 -12.08 31.52
N ALA A 473 -17.07 -12.14 32.66
CA ALA A 473 -15.60 -12.11 32.76
C ALA A 473 -15.12 -13.58 32.88
N GLY A 474 -13.84 -13.95 32.68
CA GLY A 474 -12.64 -13.18 32.36
C GLY A 474 -11.40 -13.86 32.98
N ALA A 475 -10.23 -13.74 32.31
CA ALA A 475 -8.98 -14.46 32.65
C ALA A 475 -9.08 -16.01 32.48
N ALA A 476 -8.01 -16.80 32.49
CA ALA A 476 -6.57 -16.51 32.61
C ALA A 476 -5.74 -17.38 31.64
N ALA A 477 -4.42 -17.26 31.65
CA ALA A 477 -3.48 -18.16 30.99
C ALA A 477 -2.61 -18.88 32.02
N ASP A 478 -2.02 -20.03 31.65
CA ASP A 478 -0.85 -20.57 32.36
C ASP A 478 0.05 -21.38 31.40
N ALA A 479 1.26 -21.75 31.84
CA ALA A 479 2.29 -22.38 31.01
C ALA A 479 2.98 -23.58 31.72
N GLY A 480 3.53 -24.51 30.93
CA GLY A 480 4.27 -25.65 31.46
C GLY A 480 5.27 -26.24 30.45
N THR A 481 6.44 -26.67 30.92
CA THR A 481 7.54 -27.22 30.12
C THR A 481 7.96 -28.59 30.65
N GLY A 482 8.12 -29.60 29.78
CA GLY A 482 8.46 -30.97 30.20
C GLY A 482 8.89 -31.89 29.05
N ARG A 483 10.10 -32.43 29.15
CA ARG A 483 10.89 -33.13 28.11
C ARG A 483 10.41 -34.55 27.70
N SER A 484 10.71 -34.87 26.43
CA SER A 484 11.34 -36.13 25.93
C SER A 484 10.57 -37.46 25.76
N ALA A 485 10.52 -37.86 24.48
CA ALA A 485 10.92 -39.18 23.91
C ALA A 485 10.12 -40.47 24.24
N GLY A 486 9.55 -41.07 23.18
CA GLY A 486 9.10 -42.46 23.12
C GLY A 486 8.63 -42.82 21.70
N THR A 487 9.20 -43.85 21.09
CA THR A 487 8.85 -44.28 19.72
C THR A 487 7.88 -45.46 19.75
N ALA A 488 6.74 -45.35 19.06
CA ALA A 488 5.87 -46.49 18.75
C ALA A 488 5.20 -46.29 17.38
N THR A 489 5.07 -47.38 16.62
CA THR A 489 4.42 -47.40 15.30
C THR A 489 2.92 -47.61 15.42
N GLY A 490 2.11 -46.75 14.79
CA GLY A 490 0.65 -46.91 14.66
C GLY A 490 0.18 -46.38 13.31
N ARG A 491 -0.65 -47.14 12.60
CA ARG A 491 -1.07 -46.86 11.21
C ARG A 491 -2.59 -46.79 11.14
N GLU A 492 -3.16 -45.61 11.41
CA GLU A 492 -4.61 -45.41 11.34
C GLU A 492 -5.04 -44.19 10.52
N THR A 493 -5.97 -44.45 9.60
CA THR A 493 -6.85 -43.54 8.87
C THR A 493 -8.10 -44.40 8.57
N PRO A 494 -9.35 -43.90 8.52
CA PRO A 494 -9.73 -42.48 8.39
C PRO A 494 -10.88 -41.98 9.30
N ALA A 495 -11.04 -40.66 9.36
CA ALA A 495 -12.34 -40.02 9.57
C ALA A 495 -12.34 -38.63 8.88
N ALA A 496 -13.40 -38.29 8.15
CA ALA A 496 -13.55 -36.99 7.49
C ALA A 496 -14.48 -36.07 8.31
N PRO A 497 -14.05 -34.85 8.69
CA PRO A 497 -14.93 -33.89 9.34
C PRO A 497 -15.87 -33.22 8.32
N GLY A 498 -17.15 -33.18 8.63
CA GLY A 498 -18.16 -32.44 7.85
C GLY A 498 -17.94 -30.92 7.88
N PRO A 499 -18.60 -30.16 6.99
CA PRO A 499 -18.42 -28.71 6.89
C PRO A 499 -18.91 -27.97 8.13
N ALA A 500 -18.03 -27.21 8.78
CA ALA A 500 -18.38 -26.34 9.90
C ALA A 500 -19.32 -25.19 9.46
N PRO A 501 -20.27 -24.76 10.31
CA PRO A 501 -21.20 -23.68 9.99
C PRO A 501 -20.47 -22.33 9.86
N ARG A 502 -20.98 -21.48 8.96
CA ARG A 502 -20.43 -20.13 8.73
C ARG A 502 -20.76 -19.19 9.91
N PRO A 503 -19.80 -18.39 10.41
CA PRO A 503 -20.11 -17.24 11.25
C PRO A 503 -20.99 -16.23 10.50
N ALA A 504 -21.93 -15.61 11.21
CA ALA A 504 -22.88 -14.67 10.61
C ALA A 504 -22.20 -13.36 10.20
N THR A 505 -22.35 -12.96 8.94
CA THR A 505 -22.03 -11.60 8.49
C THR A 505 -23.16 -10.66 8.90
N GLY A 506 -22.89 -9.73 9.83
CA GLY A 506 -23.80 -8.62 10.11
C GLY A 506 -24.03 -7.80 8.84
N ARG A 507 -25.24 -7.84 8.29
CA ARG A 507 -25.69 -6.91 7.25
C ARG A 507 -26.26 -5.68 7.92
N GLU A 508 -25.67 -4.51 7.66
CA GLU A 508 -26.42 -3.26 7.74
C GLU A 508 -27.31 -3.16 6.50
N THR A 509 -28.61 -2.94 6.72
CA THR A 509 -29.61 -2.84 5.65
C THR A 509 -29.60 -1.43 5.07
N PRO A 510 -29.43 -1.23 3.75
CA PRO A 510 -29.62 0.07 3.14
C PRO A 510 -31.08 0.54 3.32
N ALA A 511 -31.28 1.80 3.70
CA ALA A 511 -32.62 2.38 3.81
C ALA A 511 -33.33 2.39 2.43
N ALA A 512 -34.61 2.05 2.41
CA ALA A 512 -35.39 2.01 1.17
C ALA A 512 -35.62 3.41 0.59
N PRO A 513 -35.60 3.58 -0.75
CA PRO A 513 -35.93 4.85 -1.38
C PRO A 513 -37.43 5.17 -1.21
N ARG A 514 -37.76 6.44 -0.92
CA ARG A 514 -39.15 6.92 -0.93
C ARG A 514 -39.63 7.05 -2.39
N PRO A 515 -40.90 6.78 -2.70
CA PRO A 515 -41.42 6.82 -4.06
C PRO A 515 -41.45 8.24 -4.63
N ALA A 516 -41.27 8.37 -5.94
CA ALA A 516 -41.45 9.62 -6.66
C ALA A 516 -42.95 9.92 -6.88
N THR A 517 -43.34 11.19 -6.78
CA THR A 517 -44.70 11.66 -7.06
C THR A 517 -44.64 12.87 -8.00
N GLY A 518 -45.09 12.67 -9.23
CA GLY A 518 -45.31 13.72 -10.24
C GLY A 518 -46.29 13.19 -11.30
N PRO A 519 -47.41 13.88 -11.57
CA PRO A 519 -48.42 13.37 -12.49
C PRO A 519 -48.01 13.55 -13.95
N ALA A 520 -48.49 12.64 -14.81
CA ALA A 520 -48.31 12.73 -16.26
C ALA A 520 -49.66 12.99 -16.95
N THR A 521 -49.70 13.99 -17.83
CA THR A 521 -50.82 14.25 -18.75
C THR A 521 -50.25 14.64 -20.11
N GLY A 522 -50.57 13.86 -21.14
CA GLY A 522 -50.40 14.26 -22.55
C GLY A 522 -51.48 15.25 -22.99
N PRO A 523 -51.67 15.50 -24.30
CA PRO A 523 -51.82 14.42 -25.30
C PRO A 523 -50.88 14.54 -26.51
N ALA A 524 -51.07 13.68 -27.51
CA ALA A 524 -50.27 13.60 -28.74
C ALA A 524 -51.15 13.65 -30.00
N THR A 525 -50.59 14.17 -31.10
CA THR A 525 -51.13 14.06 -32.47
C THR A 525 -49.99 13.99 -33.49
N GLY A 526 -50.03 12.98 -34.38
CA GLY A 526 -49.34 13.02 -35.69
C GLY A 526 -50.15 13.83 -36.72
N PRO A 527 -49.82 13.79 -38.03
CA PRO A 527 -49.62 12.55 -38.79
C PRO A 527 -48.38 12.54 -39.71
N ALA A 528 -48.32 11.63 -40.69
CA ALA A 528 -47.14 11.35 -41.52
C ALA A 528 -47.45 11.18 -43.03
N THR A 529 -46.47 11.56 -43.87
CA THR A 529 -46.21 11.17 -45.28
C THR A 529 -44.72 11.46 -45.56
N GLY A 530 -44.01 10.83 -46.51
CA GLY A 530 -44.33 9.77 -47.46
C GLY A 530 -43.07 9.23 -48.17
N ARG A 531 -43.26 8.46 -49.26
CA ARG A 531 -42.25 7.87 -50.17
C ARG A 531 -41.39 8.94 -50.91
N GLU A 532 -40.34 8.63 -51.70
CA GLU A 532 -40.06 7.45 -52.55
C GLU A 532 -38.56 7.24 -52.86
N ALA A 533 -38.22 6.28 -53.74
CA ALA A 533 -36.85 5.94 -54.15
C ALA A 533 -36.63 6.16 -55.66
N GLY A 534 -35.37 6.41 -56.08
CA GLY A 534 -34.98 6.61 -57.48
C GLY A 534 -33.48 6.34 -57.72
N THR A 535 -33.10 5.99 -58.96
CA THR A 535 -31.85 5.26 -59.23
C THR A 535 -30.96 5.83 -60.36
N ALA A 536 -29.65 5.86 -60.08
CA ALA A 536 -28.54 5.41 -60.92
C ALA A 536 -27.87 6.28 -62.03
N THR A 537 -26.55 6.01 -62.14
CA THR A 537 -25.67 5.91 -63.34
C THR A 537 -24.89 7.10 -63.94
N ARG A 538 -23.55 6.91 -63.96
CA ARG A 538 -22.50 7.37 -64.92
C ARG A 538 -22.18 8.89 -64.89
N SER A 539 -20.94 9.34 -65.15
CA SER A 539 -19.91 8.83 -66.08
C SER A 539 -18.45 9.13 -65.64
N ALA A 540 -17.50 8.47 -66.31
CA ALA A 540 -16.09 8.88 -66.47
C ALA A 540 -15.72 8.72 -67.97
N PRO A 541 -14.68 9.41 -68.51
CA PRO A 541 -13.32 8.84 -68.46
C PRO A 541 -12.14 9.86 -68.40
N ARG A 542 -10.93 9.28 -68.50
CA ARG A 542 -9.53 9.80 -68.49
C ARG A 542 -9.05 10.13 -69.94
N PRO A 543 -7.75 10.37 -70.32
CA PRO A 543 -6.45 10.43 -69.58
C PRO A 543 -5.44 11.55 -70.02
N ALA A 544 -4.13 11.34 -69.73
CA ALA A 544 -2.88 11.98 -70.23
C ALA A 544 -2.40 13.24 -69.47
N THR A 545 -1.11 13.63 -69.34
CA THR A 545 0.25 13.03 -69.52
C THR A 545 1.29 13.93 -68.80
N GLY A 546 2.58 13.61 -68.53
CA GLY A 546 3.40 12.40 -68.76
C GLY A 546 4.92 12.69 -68.75
N ARG A 547 5.77 11.71 -68.35
CA ARG A 547 7.26 11.75 -68.11
C ARG A 547 7.72 12.55 -66.86
N THR A 548 8.68 12.16 -66.00
CA THR A 548 9.72 11.07 -65.89
C THR A 548 11.17 11.48 -66.19
N ILE A 549 11.94 11.76 -65.13
CA ILE A 549 13.37 11.44 -64.82
C ILE A 549 13.46 11.44 -63.26
N GLN A 550 14.06 10.55 -62.45
CA GLN A 550 14.80 9.28 -62.55
C GLN A 550 16.35 9.30 -62.34
N GLY A 551 16.82 8.63 -61.27
CA GLY A 551 18.20 8.22 -60.98
C GLY A 551 18.99 9.12 -60.00
N ASP A 552 19.84 8.64 -59.09
CA ASP A 552 20.12 7.25 -58.63
C ASP A 552 20.71 7.23 -57.19
N GLU A 553 20.73 6.06 -56.55
CA GLU A 553 21.46 5.68 -55.32
C GLU A 553 22.88 5.11 -55.67
N PRO A 554 23.72 4.66 -54.73
CA PRO A 554 24.03 5.15 -53.36
C PRO A 554 25.57 5.23 -53.10
N SER A 555 25.99 5.73 -51.93
CA SER A 555 27.25 5.36 -51.23
C SER A 555 27.21 5.82 -49.77
#